data_AF-A0A922JLV6-F1
#
_entry.id   AF-A0A922JLV6-F1
#
_cell.length_a   1.000
_cell.length_b   1.000
_cell.length_c   1.000
_cell.angle_alpha   90.00
_cell.angle_beta   90.00
_cell.angle_gamma   90.00
#
_symmetry.space_group_name_H-M   'P 1'
#
loop_
_entity.id
_entity.type
_entity.pdbx_description
1 polymer ?
#
loop_
_entity_poly.entity_id
_entity_poly.type
_entity_poly.pdbx_seq_one_letter_code
_entity_poly.pdbx_strand_id
1 'polypeptide(L)'
;MVLNANEEDGESVNHLFLHCEVAKTLWNEVFDRMGITWVMPKHAVDLFACWQGFVGSQSSVAVWKMNPLCLIWCLWLERNGRCFEDRERSMGELREFFFSTLCFWAKALVGMEIFMIGFSRFLL
;
A
#
# COMPACT_ATOMS: atom_id res chain seq x y z
N MET A 1 -9.02 -2.24 10.86
CA MET A 1 -8.03 -3.14 11.48
C MET A 1 -8.60 -3.43 12.84
N VAL A 2 -9.69 -4.20 12.81
CA VAL A 2 -10.49 -4.48 14.01
C VAL A 2 -9.73 -5.57 14.74
N LEU A 3 -9.36 -5.28 15.99
CA LEU A 3 -8.95 -6.27 16.97
C LEU A 3 -9.95 -7.44 16.87
N ASN A 4 -9.51 -8.59 16.35
CA ASN A 4 -10.06 -9.93 16.60
C ASN A 4 -9.36 -10.96 15.69
N ALA A 5 -8.25 -11.51 16.17
CA ALA A 5 -7.97 -12.95 16.06
C ALA A 5 -6.83 -13.31 17.03
N ASN A 6 -7.25 -13.81 18.21
CA ASN A 6 -6.49 -14.56 19.22
C ASN A 6 -5.54 -13.76 20.13
N GLU A 7 -5.85 -13.76 21.42
CA GLU A 7 -5.06 -13.25 22.55
C GLU A 7 -3.73 -14.00 22.81
N GLU A 8 -3.11 -14.63 21.79
CA GLU A 8 -1.86 -15.39 22.02
C GLU A 8 -0.67 -15.04 21.12
N ASP A 9 -0.84 -14.26 20.04
CA ASP A 9 0.29 -13.82 19.21
C ASP A 9 0.23 -12.31 18.97
N GLY A 10 1.12 -11.56 19.62
CA GLY A 10 1.21 -10.11 19.50
C GLY A 10 1.32 -9.62 18.04
N GLU A 11 0.87 -8.39 17.81
CA GLU A 11 1.03 -7.67 16.54
C GLU A 11 2.48 -7.75 16.05
N SER A 12 2.76 -8.61 15.06
CA SER A 12 4.09 -8.69 14.43
C SER A 12 4.18 -7.74 13.25
N VAL A 13 5.42 -7.34 12.90
CA VAL A 13 5.71 -6.52 11.70
C VAL A 13 5.07 -7.13 10.44
N ASN A 14 5.13 -8.46 10.30
CA ASN A 14 4.55 -9.15 9.14
C ASN A 14 3.02 -9.11 9.18
N HIS A 15 2.41 -9.28 10.36
CA HIS A 15 0.97 -9.17 10.48
C HIS A 15 0.49 -7.75 10.14
N LEU A 16 1.09 -6.73 10.78
CA LEU A 16 0.73 -5.33 10.59
C LEU A 16 0.85 -4.88 9.13
N PHE A 17 1.96 -5.22 8.47
CA PHE A 17 2.23 -4.68 7.13
C PHE A 17 1.75 -5.56 5.97
N LEU A 18 1.50 -6.85 6.19
CA LEU A 18 1.14 -7.77 5.10
C LEU A 18 -0.19 -8.51 5.34
N HIS A 19 -0.39 -9.06 6.54
CA HIS A 19 -1.37 -10.13 6.73
C HIS A 19 -2.66 -9.71 7.43
N CYS A 20 -2.69 -8.57 8.10
CA CYS A 20 -3.91 -8.04 8.67
C CYS A 20 -4.88 -7.67 7.55
N GLU A 21 -6.19 -7.72 7.83
CA GLU A 21 -7.22 -7.55 6.79
C GLU A 21 -7.13 -6.19 6.08
N VAL A 22 -6.75 -5.15 6.81
CA VAL A 22 -6.54 -3.82 6.25
C VAL A 22 -5.35 -3.78 5.30
N ALA A 23 -4.22 -4.35 5.70
CA ALA A 23 -3.03 -4.43 4.86
C ALA A 23 -3.33 -5.23 3.59
N LYS A 24 -3.94 -6.42 3.72
CA LYS A 24 -4.35 -7.26 2.58
C LYS A 24 -5.25 -6.50 1.61
N THR A 25 -6.26 -5.80 2.13
CA THR A 25 -7.18 -5.00 1.31
C THR A 25 -6.43 -3.95 0.50
N LEU A 26 -5.54 -3.16 1.13
CA LEU A 26 -4.78 -2.14 0.43
C LEU A 26 -3.76 -2.71 -0.56
N TRP A 27 -3.14 -3.84 -0.24
CA TRP A 27 -2.25 -4.54 -1.16
C TRP A 27 -3.00 -5.02 -2.40
N ASN A 28 -4.17 -5.62 -2.23
CA ASN A 28 -5.01 -6.04 -3.35
C ASN A 28 -5.40 -4.85 -4.23
N GLU A 29 -5.70 -3.69 -3.64
CA GLU A 29 -5.96 -2.46 -4.39
C GLU A 29 -4.79 -2.01 -5.27
N VAL A 30 -3.55 -2.21 -4.82
CA VAL A 30 -2.34 -1.97 -5.63
C VAL A 30 -2.25 -2.99 -6.75
N PHE A 31 -2.40 -4.28 -6.45
CA PHE A 31 -2.26 -5.36 -7.42
C PHE A 31 -3.33 -5.33 -8.50
N ASP A 32 -4.59 -5.11 -8.14
CA ASP A 32 -5.73 -5.03 -9.04
C ASP A 32 -5.56 -3.86 -10.02
N ARG A 33 -5.11 -2.70 -9.52
CA ARG A 33 -4.85 -1.52 -10.38
C ARG A 33 -3.69 -1.73 -11.35
N MET A 34 -2.74 -2.60 -11.00
CA MET A 34 -1.59 -2.93 -11.83
C MET A 34 -1.83 -4.17 -12.72
N GLY A 35 -2.97 -4.86 -12.55
CA GLY A 35 -3.28 -6.10 -13.27
C GLY A 35 -2.34 -7.26 -12.92
N ILE A 36 -1.77 -7.27 -11.71
CA ILE A 36 -0.79 -8.26 -11.27
C ILE A 36 -1.47 -9.31 -10.40
N THR A 37 -1.31 -10.59 -10.74
CA THR A 37 -1.63 -11.67 -9.81
C THR A 37 -0.49 -11.80 -8.81
N TRP A 38 -0.79 -11.59 -7.52
CA TRP A 38 0.22 -11.60 -6.46
C TRP A 38 -0.05 -12.67 -5.41
N VAL A 39 1.01 -13.32 -4.95
CA VAL A 39 0.99 -14.22 -3.78
C VAL A 39 1.76 -13.52 -2.66
N MET A 40 1.05 -13.13 -1.60
CA MET A 40 1.66 -12.40 -0.50
C MET A 40 2.73 -13.27 0.20
N PRO A 41 4.00 -12.83 0.28
CA PRO A 41 5.04 -13.58 0.97
C PRO A 41 4.83 -13.55 2.49
N LYS A 42 5.51 -14.46 3.19
CA LYS A 42 5.38 -14.57 4.66
C LYS A 42 5.95 -13.36 5.40
N HIS A 43 7.10 -12.83 4.96
CA HIS A 43 7.78 -11.74 5.67
C HIS A 43 7.88 -10.46 4.81
N ALA A 44 7.87 -9.31 5.48
CA ALA A 44 8.01 -8.01 4.82
C ALA A 44 9.33 -7.88 4.05
N VAL A 45 10.42 -8.46 4.57
CA VAL A 45 11.71 -8.47 3.86
C VAL A 45 11.64 -9.23 2.54
N ASP A 46 10.89 -10.34 2.50
CA ASP A 46 10.70 -11.14 1.29
C ASP A 46 9.91 -10.36 0.24
N LEU A 47 8.89 -9.61 0.67
CA LEU A 47 8.13 -8.70 -0.19
C LEU A 47 9.07 -7.69 -0.87
N PHE A 48 9.92 -7.00 -0.12
CA PHE A 48 10.86 -6.04 -0.68
C PHE A 48 11.89 -6.68 -1.61
N ALA A 49 12.36 -7.88 -1.27
CA ALA A 49 13.31 -8.62 -2.10
C ALA A 49 12.71 -8.99 -3.47
N CYS A 50 11.42 -9.39 -3.50
CA CYS A 50 10.73 -9.72 -4.74
C CYS A 50 10.02 -8.52 -5.40
N TRP A 51 10.08 -7.32 -4.83
CA TRP A 51 9.42 -6.11 -5.38
C TRP A 51 10.15 -5.50 -6.60
N GLN A 52 10.74 -6.35 -7.44
CA GLN A 52 11.44 -5.97 -8.66
C GLN A 52 10.65 -6.43 -9.89
N GLY A 53 10.97 -5.88 -11.06
CA GLY A 53 10.52 -6.47 -12.33
C GLY A 53 9.23 -5.90 -12.94
N PHE A 54 8.84 -4.67 -12.62
CA PHE A 54 7.79 -3.99 -13.38
C PHE A 54 8.33 -3.42 -14.70
N VAL A 55 7.66 -3.73 -15.81
CA VAL A 55 7.97 -3.20 -17.15
C VAL A 55 6.92 -2.17 -17.51
N GLY A 56 7.34 -0.95 -17.81
CA GLY A 56 6.45 0.15 -18.21
C GLY A 56 7.23 1.44 -18.45
N SER A 57 6.52 2.57 -18.52
CA SER A 57 7.17 3.88 -18.63
C SER A 57 8.09 4.15 -17.43
N GLN A 58 9.10 5.01 -17.60
CA GLN A 58 9.99 5.42 -16.50
C GLN A 58 9.21 5.90 -15.27
N SER A 59 8.14 6.64 -15.52
CA SER A 59 7.23 7.15 -14.51
C SER A 59 6.43 6.03 -13.81
N SER A 60 5.91 5.07 -14.57
CA SER A 60 5.18 3.91 -14.02
C SER A 60 6.10 3.03 -13.18
N VAL A 61 7.33 2.79 -13.63
CA VAL A 61 8.36 2.06 -12.88
C VAL A 61 8.72 2.78 -11.57
N ALA A 62 8.80 4.11 -11.60
CA ALA A 62 9.06 4.89 -10.40
C ALA A 62 7.91 4.77 -9.39
N VAL A 63 6.66 4.93 -9.84
CA VAL A 63 5.48 4.74 -8.98
C VAL A 63 5.40 3.31 -8.43
N TRP A 64 5.68 2.29 -9.25
CA TRP A 64 5.75 0.89 -8.80
C TRP A 64 6.73 0.72 -7.64
N LYS A 65 7.94 1.29 -7.76
CA LYS A 65 8.95 1.24 -6.69
C LYS A 65 8.54 2.01 -5.43
N MET A 66 7.68 3.02 -5.54
CA MET A 66 7.19 3.79 -4.38
C MET A 66 6.08 3.08 -3.60
N ASN A 67 5.23 2.30 -4.27
CA ASN A 67 4.07 1.63 -3.66
C ASN A 67 4.35 0.96 -2.31
N PRO A 68 5.37 0.08 -2.16
CA PRO A 68 5.52 -0.68 -0.94
C PRO A 68 5.94 0.19 0.24
N LEU A 69 6.80 1.17 0.00
CA LEU A 69 7.23 2.12 1.02
C LEU A 69 6.07 3.05 1.42
N CYS A 70 5.31 3.54 0.44
CA CYS A 70 4.17 4.42 0.70
C CYS A 70 3.08 3.69 1.48
N LEU A 71 2.77 2.44 1.12
CA LEU A 71 1.71 1.68 1.77
C LEU A 71 2.10 1.31 3.20
N ILE A 72 3.33 0.86 3.43
CA ILE A 72 3.85 0.58 4.78
C ILE A 72 3.83 1.85 5.65
N TRP A 73 4.20 3.00 5.08
CA TRP A 73 4.09 4.28 5.78
C TRP A 73 2.65 4.61 6.17
N CYS A 74 1.70 4.46 5.26
CA CYS A 74 0.28 4.71 5.55
C CYS A 74 -0.27 3.77 6.62
N LEU A 75 0.06 2.47 6.55
CA LEU A 75 -0.32 1.47 7.56
C LEU A 75 0.28 1.79 8.93
N TRP A 76 1.55 2.19 8.97
CA TRP A 76 2.22 2.61 10.21
C TRP A 76 1.54 3.83 10.84
N LEU A 77 1.23 4.85 10.05
CA LEU A 77 0.52 6.05 10.54
C LEU A 77 -0.90 5.74 11.01
N GLU A 78 -1.62 4.86 10.30
CA GLU A 78 -2.94 4.43 10.71
C GLU A 78 -2.88 3.69 12.05
N ARG A 79 -1.96 2.73 12.19
CA ARG A 79 -1.75 1.99 13.44
C ARG A 79 -1.42 2.94 14.60
N ASN A 80 -0.49 3.88 14.40
CA ASN A 80 -0.13 4.83 15.46
C ASN A 80 -1.28 5.78 15.80
N GLY A 81 -2.05 6.24 14.82
CA GLY A 81 -3.25 7.06 15.06
C GLY A 81 -4.28 6.32 15.93
N ARG A 82 -4.50 5.03 15.68
CA ARG A 82 -5.39 4.20 16.51
C ARG A 82 -4.85 3.99 17.92
N CYS A 83 -3.56 3.72 18.05
CA CYS A 83 -2.95 3.44 19.36
C CYS A 83 -2.78 4.68 20.25
N PHE A 84 -2.50 5.84 19.67
CA PHE A 84 -2.07 7.02 20.43
C PHE A 84 -2.99 8.22 20.31
N GLU A 85 -3.87 8.27 19.30
CA GLU A 85 -4.73 9.43 19.00
C GLU A 85 -6.22 9.09 19.00
N ASP A 86 -6.60 7.83 19.30
CA ASP A 86 -7.97 7.31 19.18
C ASP A 86 -8.62 7.62 17.82
N ARG A 87 -7.79 7.69 16.78
CA ARG A 87 -8.20 8.02 15.41
C ARG A 87 -8.22 6.76 14.56
N GLU A 88 -9.40 6.40 14.08
CA GLU A 88 -9.61 5.31 13.13
C GLU A 88 -10.24 5.84 11.84
N ARG A 89 -9.58 5.57 10.71
CA ARG A 89 -10.17 5.80 9.39
C ARG A 89 -11.01 4.60 8.97
N SER A 90 -12.12 4.87 8.30
CA SER A 90 -12.83 3.86 7.50
C SER A 90 -11.91 3.33 6.39
N MET A 91 -12.24 2.16 5.84
CA MET A 91 -11.46 1.59 4.73
C MET A 91 -11.45 2.52 3.50
N GLY A 92 -12.54 3.24 3.24
CA GLY A 92 -12.61 4.23 2.16
C GLY A 92 -11.64 5.40 2.37
N GLU A 93 -11.66 6.00 3.55
CA GLU A 93 -10.74 7.10 3.90
C GLU A 93 -9.28 6.65 3.91
N LEU A 94 -9.00 5.42 4.37
CA LEU A 94 -7.64 4.88 4.38
C LEU A 94 -7.12 4.63 2.95
N ARG A 95 -8.00 4.15 2.06
CA ARG A 95 -7.69 4.01 0.63
C ARG A 95 -7.38 5.37 0.01
N GLU A 96 -8.22 6.37 0.25
CA GLU A 96 -8.00 7.73 -0.23
C GLU A 96 -6.72 8.33 0.32
N PHE A 97 -6.44 8.12 1.61
CA PHE A 97 -5.20 8.56 2.26
C PHE A 97 -3.97 7.93 1.62
N PHE A 98 -4.00 6.62 1.35
CA PHE A 98 -2.93 5.93 0.66
C PHE A 98 -2.68 6.50 -0.74
N PHE A 99 -3.72 6.58 -1.59
CA PHE A 99 -3.54 7.09 -2.96
C PHE A 99 -3.15 8.57 -2.98
N SER A 100 -3.67 9.39 -2.08
CA SER A 100 -3.27 10.80 -1.96
C SER A 100 -1.81 10.94 -1.56
N THR A 101 -1.34 10.11 -0.64
CA THR A 101 0.07 10.08 -0.22
C THR A 101 0.97 9.62 -1.37
N LEU A 102 0.58 8.55 -2.08
CA LEU A 102 1.32 8.05 -3.23
C LEU A 102 1.40 9.09 -4.35
N CYS A 103 0.29 9.76 -4.65
CA CYS A 103 0.21 10.85 -5.62
C CYS A 103 1.13 12.01 -5.23
N PHE A 104 1.14 12.39 -3.95
CA PHE A 104 2.02 13.42 -3.43
C PHE A 104 3.50 13.03 -3.59
N TRP A 105 3.87 11.80 -3.24
CA TRP A 105 5.24 11.29 -3.40
C TRP A 105 5.67 11.24 -4.85
N ALA A 106 4.79 10.77 -5.75
CA ALA A 106 5.05 10.75 -7.18
C ALA A 106 5.27 12.16 -7.73
N LYS A 107 4.42 13.12 -7.36
CA LYS A 107 4.61 14.52 -7.77
C LYS A 107 5.93 15.10 -7.26
N ALA A 108 6.28 14.84 -6.01
CA ALA A 108 7.49 15.37 -5.39
C ALA A 108 8.79 14.76 -5.95
N LEU A 109 8.80 13.46 -6.27
CA LEU A 109 10.01 12.73 -6.64
C LEU A 109 10.21 12.54 -8.14
N VAL A 110 9.14 12.55 -8.94
CA VAL A 110 9.21 12.38 -10.41
C VAL A 110 8.55 13.51 -11.20
N GLY A 111 8.11 14.60 -10.54
CA GLY A 111 7.57 15.78 -11.21
C GLY A 111 6.27 15.52 -11.98
N MET A 112 5.55 14.45 -11.64
CA MET A 112 4.32 14.06 -12.34
C MET A 112 3.15 14.94 -11.93
N GLU A 113 2.60 15.72 -12.87
CA GLU A 113 1.24 16.25 -12.74
C GLU A 113 0.26 15.13 -13.09
N ILE A 114 -0.48 14.62 -12.10
CA ILE A 114 -1.48 13.57 -12.27
C ILE A 114 -2.74 14.19 -12.89
N PHE A 115 -2.61 14.79 -14.07
CA PHE A 115 -3.72 15.19 -14.91
C PHE A 115 -4.08 14.03 -15.84
N MET A 116 -4.41 12.87 -15.26
CA MET A 116 -5.30 11.85 -15.85
C MET A 116 -5.70 10.89 -14.72
N ILE A 117 -6.78 11.23 -14.03
CA ILE A 117 -7.66 10.22 -13.44
C ILE A 117 -8.17 9.39 -14.64
N GLY A 118 -7.42 8.33 -14.88
CA GLY A 118 -7.56 7.42 -16.01
C GLY A 118 -6.69 6.19 -15.77
N PHE A 119 -6.65 5.68 -14.54
CA PHE A 119 -6.11 4.35 -14.21
C PHE A 119 -6.83 3.22 -14.98
N SER A 120 -7.89 3.55 -15.72
CA SER A 120 -8.62 2.68 -16.66
C SER A 120 -7.92 2.46 -18.02
N ARG A 121 -6.68 2.90 -18.23
CA ARG A 121 -5.98 2.72 -19.53
C ARG A 121 -4.54 2.25 -19.41
N PHE A 122 -4.30 1.26 -18.55
CA PHE A 122 -3.09 0.42 -18.58
C PHE A 122 -3.34 -0.99 -19.17
N LEU A 123 -4.49 -1.19 -19.82
CA LEU A 123 -4.73 -2.32 -20.73
C LEU A 123 -5.03 -1.77 -22.13
N LEU A 124 -3.95 -1.66 -22.92
CA LEU A 124 -3.78 -1.58 -24.38
C LEU A 124 -2.64 -0.62 -24.73
#